data_AF-A0A2D4L5V7-F1
#
_entry.id   AF-A0A2D4L5V7-F1
#
_cell.length_a   1.000
_cell.length_b   1.000
_cell.length_c   1.000
_cell.angle_alpha   90.00
_cell.angle_beta   90.00
_cell.angle_gamma   90.00
#
_symmetry.space_group_name_H-M   'P 1'
#
loop_
_entity.id
_entity.type
_entity.pdbx_description
1 polymer ?
#
loop_
_entity_poly.entity_id
_entity_poly.type
_entity_poly.pdbx_seq_one_letter_code
_entity_poly.pdbx_strand_id
1 'polypeptide(L)'
;MDHLASFSSDPFDKPPCRGCSSYLAEPYIKCAECSPPPFLLCLQCFTRGFEYKKHQSDHSYEIMTSNFPVLDPTWTAQEEMALLEAVMDCGFGNWQDVANQMSTKTKEECEKHYMKHFINNPLFASSLLHLKQSG
;
A
#
# COMPACT_ATOMS: atom_id res chain seq x y z
N MET A 1 -6.06 -2.02 35.86
CA MET A 1 -4.95 -1.62 34.97
C MET A 1 -5.17 -2.40 33.70
N ASP A 2 -6.19 -1.99 32.98
CA ASP A 2 -6.70 -2.70 31.83
C ASP A 2 -6.06 -2.03 30.63
N HIS A 3 -5.07 -2.72 30.06
CA HIS A 3 -4.50 -2.34 28.78
C HIS A 3 -5.62 -2.44 27.74
N LEU A 4 -6.31 -1.33 27.51
CA LEU A 4 -7.09 -1.09 26.32
C LEU A 4 -6.14 -1.37 25.14
N ALA A 5 -6.38 -2.48 24.45
CA ALA A 5 -5.73 -2.76 23.19
C ALA A 5 -6.05 -1.60 22.26
N SER A 6 -5.02 -0.78 22.00
CA SER A 6 -5.09 0.31 21.05
C SER A 6 -5.46 -0.29 19.70
N PHE A 7 -6.71 -0.10 19.27
CA PHE A 7 -7.08 -0.23 17.85
C PHE A 7 -6.52 0.98 17.09
N SER A 8 -5.21 1.18 17.16
CA SER A 8 -4.47 2.06 16.28
C SER A 8 -3.77 1.16 15.28
N SER A 9 -4.50 0.65 14.29
CA SER A 9 -3.87 0.13 13.08
C SER A 9 -3.50 1.34 12.24
N ASP A 10 -2.40 2.00 12.61
CA ASP A 10 -1.76 2.95 11.72
C ASP A 10 -1.47 2.20 10.40
N PRO A 11 -1.94 2.68 9.23
CA PRO A 11 -1.59 2.09 7.93
C PRO A 11 -0.08 1.93 7.72
N PHE A 12 0.73 2.70 8.47
CA PHE A 12 2.19 2.68 8.44
C PHE A 12 2.83 1.70 9.44
N ASP A 13 2.06 1.07 10.33
CA ASP A 13 2.60 0.08 11.27
C ASP A 13 3.02 -1.20 10.53
N LYS A 14 4.33 -1.30 10.28
CA LYS A 14 4.94 -2.48 9.68
C LYS A 14 4.70 -3.69 10.60
N PRO A 15 4.03 -4.77 10.15
CA PRO A 15 3.81 -5.92 11.00
C PRO A 15 5.12 -6.69 11.24
N PRO A 16 5.28 -7.39 12.39
CA PRO A 16 6.48 -8.19 12.65
C PRO A 16 6.43 -9.56 11.95
N CYS A 17 7.60 -10.05 11.54
CA CYS A 17 7.80 -11.41 11.06
C CYS A 17 7.55 -12.43 12.17
N ARG A 18 6.75 -13.48 11.91
CA ARG A 18 6.50 -14.57 12.86
C ARG A 18 7.73 -15.42 13.18
N GLY A 19 8.73 -15.43 12.30
CA GLY A 19 9.94 -16.24 12.46
C GLY A 19 11.07 -15.55 13.23
N CYS A 20 11.34 -14.27 12.93
CA CYS A 20 12.48 -13.54 13.51
C CYS A 20 12.09 -12.30 14.33
N SER A 21 10.80 -12.00 14.43
CA SER A 21 10.25 -10.82 15.13
C SER A 21 10.67 -9.45 14.57
N SER A 22 11.49 -9.39 13.52
CA SER A 22 11.83 -8.15 12.83
C SER A 22 10.62 -7.57 12.11
N TYR A 23 10.52 -6.23 12.08
CA TYR A 23 9.49 -5.53 11.31
C TYR A 23 9.63 -5.81 9.81
N LEU A 24 8.52 -6.10 9.15
CA LEU A 24 8.48 -6.47 7.74
C LEU A 24 8.64 -5.24 6.84
N ALA A 25 9.45 -5.40 5.81
CA ALA A 25 9.49 -4.53 4.65
C ALA A 25 9.01 -5.34 3.44
N GLU A 26 8.37 -4.68 2.48
CA GLU A 26 8.00 -5.33 1.24
C GLU A 26 9.24 -5.72 0.41
N PRO A 27 9.18 -6.83 -0.35
CA PRO A 27 8.09 -7.79 -0.33
C PRO A 27 8.20 -8.74 0.87
N TYR A 28 7.06 -9.17 1.40
CA TYR A 28 6.98 -10.19 2.44
C TYR A 28 5.89 -11.22 2.13
N ILE A 29 5.89 -12.33 2.86
CA ILE A 29 4.99 -13.46 2.61
C ILE A 29 3.87 -13.46 3.63
N LYS A 30 2.64 -13.63 3.14
CA LYS A 30 1.47 -13.93 3.96
C LYS A 30 1.02 -15.35 3.65
N CYS A 31 0.93 -16.20 4.66
CA CYS A 31 0.33 -17.53 4.49
C CYS A 31 -1.17 -17.38 4.18
N ALA A 32 -1.66 -18.05 3.14
CA ALA A 32 -3.06 -18.03 2.74
C ALA A 32 -3.93 -18.98 3.58
N GLU A 33 -3.31 -19.92 4.29
CA GLU A 33 -4.03 -20.97 5.03
C GLU A 33 -4.12 -20.70 6.54
N CYS A 34 -3.17 -19.94 7.11
CA CYS A 34 -3.10 -19.69 8.55
C CYS A 34 -3.90 -18.45 8.97
N SER A 35 -4.98 -18.65 9.74
CA SER A 35 -5.76 -17.56 10.35
C SER A 35 -6.62 -18.03 11.55
N PRO A 36 -7.04 -17.12 12.46
CA PRO A 36 -6.38 -15.88 12.91
C PRO A 36 -5.47 -16.09 14.14
N PRO A 37 -4.42 -15.27 14.37
CA PRO A 37 -4.03 -14.08 13.58
C PRO A 37 -3.25 -14.43 12.29
N PRO A 38 -3.10 -13.48 11.34
CA PRO A 38 -2.31 -13.70 10.11
C PRO A 38 -0.89 -14.18 10.42
N PHE A 39 -0.39 -15.04 9.53
CA PHE A 39 0.97 -15.56 9.61
C PHE A 39 1.83 -14.93 8.53
N LEU A 40 2.73 -14.03 8.94
CA LEU A 40 3.54 -13.20 8.07
C LEU A 40 5.02 -13.53 8.25
N LEU A 41 5.76 -13.68 7.15
CA LEU A 41 7.19 -14.01 7.15
C LEU A 41 7.97 -13.05 6.27
N CYS A 42 9.17 -12.69 6.73
CA CYS A 42 10.17 -12.08 5.86
C CYS A 42 10.69 -13.13 4.87
N LEU A 43 11.27 -12.69 3.75
CA LEU A 43 11.79 -13.60 2.73
C LEU A 43 12.85 -14.58 3.28
N GLN A 44 13.65 -14.14 4.26
CA GLN A 44 14.68 -14.99 4.86
C GLN A 44 14.08 -16.15 5.68
N CYS A 45 13.03 -15.90 6.46
CA CYS A 45 12.34 -16.97 7.19
C CYS A 45 11.58 -17.90 6.24
N PHE A 46 10.94 -17.34 5.21
CA PHE A 46 10.23 -18.13 4.20
C PHE A 46 11.17 -19.07 3.44
N THR A 47 12.28 -18.57 2.90
CA THR A 47 13.25 -19.36 2.13
C THR A 47 13.98 -20.44 2.95
N ARG A 48 14.00 -20.31 4.28
CA ARG A 48 14.51 -21.33 5.20
C ARG A 48 13.48 -22.41 5.57
N GLY A 49 12.25 -22.31 5.06
CA GLY A 49 11.16 -23.22 5.42
C GLY A 49 10.77 -23.09 6.89
N PHE A 50 10.67 -21.86 7.41
CA PHE A 50 10.27 -21.66 8.81
C PHE A 50 8.87 -22.22 9.06
N GLU A 51 8.76 -23.14 10.02
CA GLU A 51 7.50 -23.74 10.44
C GLU A 51 7.24 -23.47 11.92
N TYR A 52 5.97 -23.27 12.27
CA TYR A 52 5.59 -23.04 13.67
C TYR A 52 4.14 -23.40 13.92
N LYS A 53 3.92 -24.25 14.93
CA LYS A 53 2.59 -24.76 15.30
C LYS A 53 1.89 -25.38 14.09
N LYS A 54 0.85 -24.73 13.57
CA LYS A 54 0.04 -25.20 12.44
C LYS A 54 0.54 -24.69 11.09
N HIS A 55 1.49 -23.77 11.07
CA HIS A 55 2.08 -23.31 9.81
C HIS A 55 3.08 -24.34 9.30
N GLN A 56 2.92 -24.74 8.05
CA GLN A 56 3.87 -25.56 7.31
C GLN A 56 4.44 -24.77 6.15
N SER A 57 5.68 -25.11 5.76
CA SER A 57 6.43 -24.37 4.75
C SER A 57 5.91 -24.57 3.33
N ASP A 58 5.03 -25.56 3.13
CA ASP A 58 4.37 -25.89 1.87
C ASP A 58 2.95 -25.29 1.73
N HIS A 59 2.47 -24.56 2.74
CA HIS A 59 1.20 -23.86 2.65
C HIS A 59 1.20 -22.86 1.49
N SER A 60 0.04 -22.74 0.85
CA SER A 60 -0.25 -21.70 -0.13
C SER A 60 -0.01 -20.31 0.49
N TYR A 61 0.47 -19.38 -0.32
CA TYR A 61 0.91 -18.06 0.15
C TYR A 61 0.62 -16.94 -0.85
N GLU A 62 0.58 -15.72 -0.32
CA GLU A 62 0.48 -14.47 -1.05
C GLU A 62 1.78 -13.68 -0.86
N ILE A 63 2.29 -13.08 -1.95
CA ILE A 63 3.39 -12.13 -1.89
C ILE A 63 2.79 -10.74 -1.68
N MET A 64 3.08 -10.15 -0.53
CA MET A 64 2.68 -8.79 -0.20
C MET A 64 3.72 -7.82 -0.74
N THR A 65 3.34 -7.04 -1.76
CA THR A 65 4.20 -6.08 -2.46
C THR A 65 3.34 -5.02 -3.12
N SER A 66 3.83 -3.79 -3.25
CA SER A 66 3.19 -2.68 -3.94
C SER A 66 3.84 -2.36 -5.29
N ASN A 67 4.82 -3.17 -5.72
CA ASN A 67 5.53 -3.01 -7.00
C ASN A 67 4.80 -3.73 -8.16
N PHE A 68 3.55 -3.37 -8.42
CA PHE A 68 2.76 -3.91 -9.52
C PHE A 68 1.79 -2.84 -10.06
N PRO A 69 1.43 -2.86 -11.35
CA PRO A 69 0.55 -1.84 -11.93
C PRO A 69 -0.90 -1.99 -11.46
N VAL A 70 -1.58 -0.86 -11.23
CA VAL A 70 -2.99 -0.83 -10.79
C VAL A 70 -3.90 -0.19 -11.83
N LEU A 71 -3.68 1.09 -12.15
CA LEU A 71 -4.57 1.86 -13.04
C LEU A 71 -3.96 2.04 -14.43
N ASP A 72 -2.63 2.08 -14.51
CA ASP A 72 -1.87 2.19 -15.74
C ASP A 72 -0.67 1.22 -15.69
N PRO A 73 -0.33 0.55 -16.81
CA PRO A 73 0.81 -0.38 -16.85
C PRO A 73 2.16 0.22 -16.44
N THR A 74 2.29 1.54 -16.50
CA THR A 74 3.54 2.27 -16.18
C THR A 74 3.55 2.87 -14.77
N TRP A 75 2.50 2.66 -13.98
CA TRP A 75 2.32 3.19 -12.64
C TRP A 75 2.07 2.07 -11.63
N THR A 76 3.00 1.90 -10.69
CA THR A 76 2.88 0.89 -9.63
C THR A 76 1.91 1.32 -8.53
N ALA A 77 1.35 0.37 -7.78
CA ALA A 77 0.50 0.67 -6.61
C ALA A 77 1.19 1.63 -5.62
N GLN A 78 2.50 1.47 -5.42
CA GLN A 78 3.30 2.39 -4.61
C GLN A 78 3.33 3.81 -5.19
N GLU A 79 3.50 3.97 -6.50
CA GLU A 79 3.47 5.28 -7.16
C GLU A 79 2.08 5.91 -7.15
N GLU A 80 1.01 5.12 -7.27
CA GLU A 80 -0.37 5.64 -7.15
C GLU A 80 -0.59 6.26 -5.76
N MET A 81 -0.16 5.56 -4.70
CA MET A 81 -0.26 6.06 -3.32
C MET A 81 0.61 7.30 -3.11
N ALA A 82 1.86 7.25 -3.57
CA ALA A 82 2.79 8.38 -3.46
C ALA A 82 2.30 9.63 -4.21
N LEU A 83 1.63 9.47 -5.36
CA LEU A 83 1.03 10.59 -6.09
C LEU A 83 -0.08 11.24 -5.28
N LEU A 84 -0.98 10.44 -4.69
CA LEU A 84 -2.10 10.95 -3.89
C LEU A 84 -1.59 11.68 -2.64
N GLU A 85 -0.60 11.13 -1.95
CA GLU A 85 0.05 11.75 -0.80
C GLU A 85 0.75 13.06 -1.19
N ALA A 86 1.54 13.05 -2.26
CA ALA A 86 2.24 14.24 -2.73
C ALA A 86 1.27 15.36 -3.16
N VAL A 87 0.15 15.04 -3.78
CA VAL A 87 -0.90 16.04 -4.12
C VAL A 87 -1.58 16.59 -2.86
N MET A 88 -1.79 15.75 -1.84
CA MET A 88 -2.35 16.18 -0.56
C MET A 88 -1.38 17.12 0.18
N ASP A 89 -0.08 16.83 0.16
CA ASP A 89 0.95 17.61 0.86
C ASP A 89 1.31 18.91 0.11
N CYS A 90 1.52 18.84 -1.20
CA CYS A 90 1.98 19.97 -2.02
C CYS A 90 0.85 20.86 -2.56
N GLY A 91 -0.38 20.34 -2.56
CA GLY A 91 -1.56 21.00 -3.12
C GLY A 91 -1.79 20.72 -4.60
N PHE A 92 -3.07 20.58 -4.97
CA PHE A 92 -3.49 20.39 -6.36
C PHE A 92 -3.02 21.53 -7.28
N GLY A 93 -2.44 21.17 -8.43
CA GLY A 93 -1.88 22.13 -9.39
C GLY A 93 -0.41 22.46 -9.17
N ASN A 94 0.17 22.15 -7.99
CA ASN A 94 1.60 22.32 -7.73
C ASN A 94 2.42 21.11 -8.23
N TRP A 95 2.28 20.77 -9.52
CA TRP A 95 2.83 19.55 -10.09
C TRP A 95 4.36 19.48 -10.05
N GLN A 96 5.04 20.63 -9.97
CA GLN A 96 6.49 20.66 -9.84
C GLN A 96 6.94 20.10 -8.48
N ASP A 97 6.30 20.51 -7.38
CA ASP A 97 6.65 20.01 -6.06
C ASP A 97 6.15 18.58 -5.85
N VAL A 98 4.99 18.23 -6.41
CA VAL A 98 4.50 16.84 -6.47
C VAL A 98 5.54 15.92 -7.13
N ALA A 99 6.03 16.29 -8.31
CA ALA A 99 7.06 15.50 -9.01
C ALA A 99 8.37 15.41 -8.22
N ASN A 100 8.76 16.50 -7.55
CA ASN A 100 9.95 16.51 -6.68
C ASN A 100 9.80 15.51 -5.51
N GLN A 101 8.62 15.44 -4.88
CA GLN A 101 8.33 14.48 -3.81
C GLN A 101 8.23 13.04 -4.33
N MET A 102 7.62 12.84 -5.50
CA MET A 102 7.52 11.52 -6.13
C MET A 102 8.88 10.95 -6.53
N SER A 103 9.79 11.78 -7.05
CA SER A 103 11.14 11.43 -7.53
C SER A 103 11.22 10.41 -8.69
N THR A 104 10.12 9.73 -9.04
CA THR A 104 10.07 8.71 -10.10
C THR A 104 9.37 9.16 -11.38
N LYS A 105 8.61 10.26 -11.33
CA LYS A 105 7.78 10.78 -12.44
C LYS A 105 8.02 12.27 -12.63
N THR A 106 7.86 12.75 -13.86
CA THR A 106 7.90 14.18 -14.20
C THR A 106 6.58 14.87 -13.85
N LYS A 107 6.60 16.21 -13.76
CA LYS A 107 5.37 16.99 -13.45
C LYS A 107 4.28 16.78 -14.50
N GLU A 108 4.65 16.67 -15.77
CA GLU A 108 3.70 16.43 -16.87
C GLU A 108 3.08 15.04 -16.76
N GLU A 109 3.85 14.03 -16.36
CA GLU A 109 3.34 12.68 -16.10
C GLU A 109 2.41 12.65 -14.89
N CYS A 110 2.78 13.29 -13.78
CA CYS A 110 1.96 13.40 -12.58
C CYS A 110 0.62 14.07 -12.87
N GLU A 111 0.63 15.25 -13.49
CA GLU A 111 -0.59 15.99 -13.84
C GLU A 111 -1.49 15.16 -14.75
N LYS A 112 -0.93 14.64 -15.84
CA LYS A 112 -1.69 13.87 -16.83
C LYS A 112 -2.31 12.62 -16.21
N HIS A 113 -1.55 11.89 -15.40
CA HIS A 113 -2.03 10.68 -14.74
C HIS A 113 -3.11 10.99 -13.72
N TYR A 114 -2.89 11.98 -12.85
CA TYR A 114 -3.86 12.39 -11.83
C TYR A 114 -5.19 12.81 -12.46
N MET A 115 -5.13 13.68 -13.47
CA MET A 115 -6.32 14.17 -14.16
C MET A 115 -7.07 13.04 -14.88
N LYS A 116 -6.36 12.14 -15.56
CA LYS A 116 -6.96 11.01 -16.28
C LYS A 116 -7.64 10.02 -15.34
N HIS A 117 -6.95 9.60 -14.28
CA HIS A 117 -7.37 8.45 -13.49
C HIS A 117 -8.20 8.78 -12.25
N PHE A 118 -8.03 9.97 -11.66
CA PHE A 118 -8.71 10.36 -10.41
C PHE A 118 -9.77 11.45 -10.60
N ILE A 119 -9.58 12.38 -11.54
CA ILE A 119 -10.53 13.50 -11.76
C ILE A 119 -11.52 13.19 -12.89
N ASN A 120 -11.02 12.84 -14.07
CA ASN A 120 -11.84 12.67 -15.27
C ASN A 120 -12.40 11.26 -15.42
N ASN A 121 -12.00 10.33 -14.55
CA ASN A 121 -12.50 8.97 -14.57
C ASN A 121 -13.93 8.95 -14.01
N PRO A 122 -14.96 8.58 -14.80
CA PRO A 122 -16.36 8.62 -14.38
C PRO A 122 -16.66 7.81 -13.11
N LEU A 123 -15.87 6.75 -12.86
CA LEU A 123 -16.02 5.92 -11.67
C LEU A 123 -15.70 6.70 -10.38
N PHE A 124 -14.69 7.58 -10.42
CA PHE A 124 -14.24 8.37 -9.27
C PHE A 124 -14.80 9.79 -9.25
N ALA A 125 -15.17 10.34 -10.42
CA ALA A 125 -15.81 11.65 -10.54
C ALA A 125 -17.16 11.72 -9.80
N SER A 126 -17.85 10.59 -9.64
CA SER A 126 -19.12 10.51 -8.90
C SER A 126 -18.98 10.88 -7.41
N SER A 127 -17.84 10.59 -6.78
CA SER A 127 -17.57 10.95 -5.39
C SER A 127 -17.39 12.47 -5.19
N LEU A 128 -16.84 13.17 -6.19
CA LEU A 128 -16.68 14.63 -6.17
C LEU A 128 -18.01 15.36 -6.46
N LEU A 129 -18.92 14.74 -7.20
CA LEU A 129 -20.25 15.31 -7.48
C LEU A 129 -21.15 15.39 -6.24
N HIS A 130 -20.94 14.54 -5.24
CA HIS A 130 -21.69 14.59 -3.97
C HIS A 130 -21.21 15.72 -3.05
N LEU A 131 -19.94 16.13 -3.14
CA LEU A 131 -19.40 17.26 -2.38
C LEU A 131 -19.91 18.61 -2.91
N LYS A 132 -20.22 18.72 -4.20
CA LYS A 132 -20.80 19.94 -4.81
C LYS A 132 -22.30 20.15 -4.52
N GLN A 133 -23.00 19.13 -4.05
CA GLN A 133 -24.44 19.20 -3.72
C GLN A 133 -24.69 19.45 -2.23
N SER A 134 -23.63 19.61 -1.43
CA SER A 134 -23.69 19.85 0.01
C SER A 134 -23.35 21.31 0.39
N GLY A 135 -23.36 22.22 -0.58
CA GLY A 135 -23.10 23.66 -0.41
C GLY A 135 -24.33 24.51 -0.70
#